data_AF-A0A1B8ZP38-F1
#
_entry.id   AF-A0A1B8ZP38-F1
#
_cell.length_a   1.000
_cell.length_b   1.000
_cell.length_c   1.000
_cell.angle_alpha   90.00
_cell.angle_beta   90.00
_cell.angle_gamma   90.00
#
_symmetry.space_group_name_H-M   'P 1'
#
loop_
_entity.id
_entity.type
_entity.pdbx_description
1 polymer ?
#
loop_
_entity_poly.entity_id
_entity_poly.type
_entity_poly.pdbx_seq_one_letter_code
_entity_poly.pdbx_strand_id
1 'polypeptide(L)' 'METKVIKITHVTGTYTIEAPHGQLNDLKTQLDKCLNDEQGAIVIKGKDGDQFVYPSDLLKNSFIAIVDRE' A
#
# COMPACT_ATOMS: atom_id res chain seq x y z
N MET A 1 -18.00 -3.75 -9.99
CA MET A 1 -17.09 -4.59 -9.18
C MET A 1 -16.17 -3.65 -8.45
N GLU A 2 -16.41 -3.47 -7.15
CA GLU A 2 -15.80 -2.41 -6.33
C GLU A 2 -14.28 -2.63 -6.23
N THR A 3 -13.52 -1.69 -6.78
CA THR A 3 -12.06 -1.76 -6.76
C THR A 3 -11.61 -1.05 -5.50
N LYS A 4 -11.05 -1.78 -4.53
CA LYS A 4 -10.53 -1.13 -3.32
C LYS A 4 -9.18 -0.50 -3.61
N VAL A 5 -8.92 0.67 -3.03
CA VAL A 5 -7.65 1.37 -3.13
C VAL A 5 -7.10 1.64 -1.74
N ILE A 6 -5.80 1.46 -1.57
CA ILE A 6 -5.10 1.77 -0.33
C ILE A 6 -4.47 3.15 -0.52
N LYS A 7 -4.93 4.11 0.27
CA LYS A 7 -4.45 5.48 0.28
C LYS A 7 -3.48 5.65 1.44
N ILE A 8 -2.24 5.99 1.12
CA ILE A 8 -1.15 6.24 2.07
C ILE A 8 -0.90 7.74 2.07
N THR A 9 -1.15 8.39 3.19
CA THR A 9 -0.91 9.82 3.36
C THR A 9 0.33 10.01 4.22
N HIS A 10 1.41 10.47 3.60
CA HIS A 10 2.66 10.81 4.26
C HIS A 10 2.87 12.32 4.24
N VAL A 11 3.78 12.83 5.08
CA VAL A 11 4.17 14.25 5.07
C VAL A 11 4.75 14.70 3.72
N THR A 12 5.34 13.76 2.96
CA THR A 12 5.91 14.02 1.62
C THR A 12 4.87 13.99 0.50
N GLY A 13 3.65 13.51 0.75
CA GLY A 13 2.63 13.37 -0.28
C GLY A 13 1.64 12.23 -0.01
N THR A 14 0.63 12.14 -0.88
CA THR A 14 -0.37 11.07 -0.83
C THR A 14 -0.12 10.07 -1.96
N TYR A 15 0.01 8.80 -1.60
CA TYR A 15 0.19 7.69 -2.53
C TYR A 15 -1.07 6.84 -2.56
N THR A 16 -1.48 6.41 -3.75
CA THR A 16 -2.67 5.57 -3.91
C THR A 16 -2.25 4.27 -4.59
N ILE A 17 -2.54 3.16 -3.93
CA ILE A 17 -2.27 1.82 -4.41
C ILE A 17 -3.60 1.20 -4.83
N GLU A 18 -3.70 0.79 -6.07
CA GLU A 18 -4.83 -0.02 -6.52
C GLU A 18 -4.68 -1.45 -5.98
N ALA A 19 -5.65 -1.92 -5.20
CA ALA A 19 -5.70 -3.30 -4.72
C ALA A 19 -6.70 -4.08 -5.58
N PRO A 20 -6.25 -4.77 -6.64
CA PRO A 20 -7.13 -5.61 -7.44
C PRO A 20 -7.74 -6.73 -6.58
N HIS A 21 -8.91 -7.21 -7.00
CA HIS A 21 -9.69 -8.20 -6.27
C HIS A 21 -8.84 -9.44 -5.94
N GLY A 22 -8.73 -9.79 -4.65
CA GLY A 22 -7.91 -10.90 -4.16
C GLY A 22 -6.50 -10.52 -3.68
N GLN A 23 -5.95 -9.35 -4.04
CA GLN A 23 -4.62 -8.91 -3.56
C GLN A 23 -4.68 -8.07 -2.27
N LEU A 24 -5.86 -7.64 -1.83
CA LEU A 24 -6.01 -6.80 -0.64
C LEU A 24 -5.49 -7.48 0.65
N ASN A 25 -5.73 -8.80 0.79
CA ASN A 25 -5.22 -9.56 1.94
C ASN A 25 -3.70 -9.71 1.90
N ASP A 26 -3.11 -9.86 0.71
CA ASP A 26 -1.66 -9.94 0.54
C ASP A 26 -1.02 -8.60 0.93
N LEU A 27 -1.57 -7.50 0.41
CA LEU A 27 -1.14 -6.14 0.76
C LEU A 27 -1.26 -5.84 2.25
N LYS A 28 -2.36 -6.25 2.89
CA LYS A 28 -2.50 -6.16 4.35
C LYS A 28 -1.41 -6.92 5.09
N THR A 29 -1.10 -8.13 4.65
CA THR A 29 -0.05 -8.96 5.28
C THR A 29 1.33 -8.33 5.11
N GLN A 30 1.64 -7.78 3.93
CA GLN A 30 2.91 -7.08 3.70
C GLN A 30 3.00 -5.79 4.52
N LEU A 31 1.89 -5.04 4.64
CA LEU A 31 1.78 -3.88 5.53
C LEU A 31 2.04 -4.24 6.99
N ASP A 32 1.40 -5.30 7.48
CA ASP A 32 1.58 -5.77 8.86
C ASP A 32 3.05 -6.14 9.13
N LYS A 33 3.70 -6.87 8.21
CA LYS A 33 5.13 -7.19 8.30
C LYS A 33 6.02 -5.95 8.28
N CYS A 34 5.69 -4.94 7.46
CA CYS A 34 6.44 -3.69 7.43
C CYS A 34 6.26 -2.88 8.73
N LEU A 35 5.08 -2.91 9.33
CA LEU A 35 4.81 -2.25 10.61
C LEU A 35 5.52 -2.96 11.78
N ASN A 36 5.66 -4.29 11.70
CA ASN A 36 6.34 -5.12 12.70
C ASN A 36 7.87 -5.27 12.52
N ASP A 37 8.51 -4.43 11.69
CA ASP A 37 9.95 -4.51 11.38
C ASP A 37 10.42 -5.82 10.68
N GLU A 38 9.50 -6.68 10.26
CA GLU A 38 9.83 -7.93 9.58
C GLU A 38 10.17 -7.73 8.09
N GLN A 39 9.70 -6.64 7.49
CA GLN A 39 9.91 -6.34 6.08
C GLN A 39 10.32 -4.88 5.90
N GLY A 40 11.43 -4.62 5.20
CA GLY A 40 11.98 -3.27 5.04
C GLY A 40 11.24 -2.38 4.03
N ALA A 41 10.49 -2.97 3.09
CA ALA A 41 9.68 -2.24 2.12
C ALA A 41 8.63 -3.14 1.46
N ILE A 42 7.52 -2.55 1.03
CA ILE A 42 6.51 -3.17 0.17
C ILE A 42 6.81 -2.76 -1.26
N VAL A 43 6.82 -3.73 -2.16
CA VAL A 43 7.01 -3.49 -3.59
C VAL A 43 5.75 -3.91 -4.32
N ILE A 44 5.11 -2.94 -4.98
CA ILE A 44 3.87 -3.16 -5.71
C ILE A 44 4.09 -2.84 -7.17
N LYS A 45 3.73 -3.78 -8.04
CA LYS A 45 3.73 -3.57 -9.49
C LYS A 45 2.38 -3.04 -9.92
N GLY A 46 2.36 -1.81 -10.44
CA GLY A 46 1.21 -1.21 -11.10
C GLY A 46 0.89 -1.90 -12.43
N LYS A 47 -0.29 -1.60 -12.97
CA LYS A 47 -0.76 -2.15 -14.26
C LYS A 47 0.06 -1.71 -15.47
N ASP A 48 0.71 -0.55 -15.40
CA ASP A 48 1.54 0.01 -16.47
C ASP A 48 3.01 -0.47 -16.42
N GLY A 49 3.33 -1.40 -15.52
CA GLY A 49 4.71 -1.85 -15.30
C GLY A 49 5.50 -0.96 -14.33
N ASP A 50 4.88 0.10 -13.80
CA ASP A 50 5.42 0.89 -12.71
C ASP A 50 5.67 0.03 -11.47
N GLN A 51 6.81 0.24 -10.82
CA GLN A 51 7.15 -0.41 -9.57
C GLN A 51 7.14 0.63 -8.46
N PHE A 52 6.15 0.55 -7.59
CA PHE A 52 6.03 1.41 -6.41
C PHE A 52 6.72 0.72 -5.23
N VAL A 53 7.71 1.41 -4.65
CA VAL A 53 8.42 0.94 -3.46
C VAL A 53 8.03 1.80 -2.28
N TYR A 54 7.39 1.19 -1.28
CA TYR A 54 6.97 1.84 -0.04
C TYR A 54 7.85 1.33 1.10
N PRO A 55 8.87 2.08 1.52
CA PRO A 55 9.72 1.67 2.64
C PRO A 55 8.90 1.59 3.94
N SER A 56 9.25 0.65 4.81
CA SER A 56 8.58 0.43 6.09
C SER A 56 8.58 1.67 6.96
N ASP A 57 9.67 2.43 6.94
CA ASP A 57 9.81 3.70 7.65
C ASP A 57 8.75 4.73 7.20
N LEU A 58 8.51 4.85 5.88
CA LEU A 58 7.45 5.69 5.35
C LEU A 58 6.09 5.17 5.80
N LEU A 59 5.85 3.87 5.72
CA LEU A 59 4.56 3.26 6.10
C LEU A 59 4.23 3.48 7.58
N LYS A 60 5.21 3.33 8.47
CA LYS A 60 5.07 3.57 9.91
C LYS A 60 4.76 5.02 10.24
N ASN A 61 5.30 5.95 9.45
CA ASN A 61 5.08 7.38 9.59
C ASN A 61 3.94 7.91 8.71
N SER A 62 3.14 7.02 8.09
CA SER A 62 2.05 7.39 7.20
C SER A 62 0.69 6.97 7.75
N PHE A 63 -0.33 7.73 7.36
CA PHE A 63 -1.71 7.32 7.56
C PHE A 63 -2.18 6.45 6.39
N ILE A 64 -2.48 5.18 6.66
CA ILE A 64 -2.90 4.20 5.65
C ILE A 64 -4.40 3.93 5.80
N ALA A 65 -5.17 4.20 4.75
CA ALA A 65 -6.61 3.96 4.71
C ALA A 65 -6.98 3.12 3.50
N ILE A 66 -7.92 2.19 3.67
CA ILE A 66 -8.50 1.43 2.56
C ILE A 66 -9.84 2.08 2.24
N VAL A 67 -9.98 2.61 1.03
CA VAL A 67 -11.21 3.24 0.55
C VAL A 67 -11.70 2.51 -0.70
N ASP A 68 -13.02 2.50 -0.92
CA ASP A 68 -13.57 2.04 -2.20
C ASP A 68 -13.34 3.11 -3.27
N ARG A 69 -12.96 2.67 -4.47
CA ARG A 69 -12.90 3.54 -5.64
C ARG A 69 -14.32 3.78 -6.11
N GLU A 70 -14.82 4.98 -5.85
CA GLU A 70 -16.10 5.51 -6.34
C GLU A 70 -16.22 5.41 -7.87
#